data_AF-A0A0G2AHG6-F1
#
_entry.id   AF-A0A0G2AHG6-F1
#
_cell.length_a   1.000
_cell.length_b   1.000
_cell.length_c   1.000
_cell.angle_alpha   90.00
_cell.angle_beta   90.00
_cell.angle_gamma   90.00
#
_symmetry.space_group_name_H-M   'P 1'
#
loop_
_entity.id
_entity.type
_entity.pdbx_description
1 polymer ?
#
loop_
_entity_poly.entity_id
_entity_poly.type
_entity_poly.pdbx_seq_one_letter_code
_entity_poly.pdbx_strand_id
1 'polypeptide(L)'
;MIAFRLREDNKAAAFRFLDALTHCVRAVSLGFVRTLVDHPAQWTHSDIAPGDQRRMGITSGSLRLSIGIEEPEDLIADLDQALDAI
;
A
#
# COMPACT_ATOMS: atom_id res chain seq x y z
N MET A 1 4.75 -4.94 9.92
CA MET A 1 4.01 -5.27 8.67
C MET A 1 2.55 -5.01 8.90
N ILE A 2 1.94 -4.16 8.07
CA ILE A 2 0.52 -3.80 8.17
C ILE A 2 -0.10 -3.94 6.78
N ALA A 3 -1.29 -4.51 6.72
CA ALA A 3 -2.11 -4.52 5.51
C ALA A 3 -3.41 -3.80 5.80
N PHE A 4 -3.86 -2.99 4.85
CA PHE A 4 -5.10 -2.24 4.95
C PHE A 4 -5.75 -2.10 3.58
N ARG A 5 -6.98 -1.60 3.56
CA ARG A 5 -7.69 -1.25 2.34
C ARG A 5 -8.24 0.16 2.45
N LEU A 6 -8.18 0.89 1.35
CA LEU A 6 -8.82 2.19 1.22
C LEU A 6 -10.34 2.05 1.22
N ARG A 7 -11.06 3.11 1.62
CA ARG A 7 -12.52 3.11 1.70
C ARG A 7 -13.17 2.91 0.34
N GLU A 8 -12.58 3.49 -0.69
CA GLU A 8 -13.04 3.50 -2.08
C GLU A 8 -12.87 2.13 -2.74
N ASP A 9 -12.02 1.27 -2.16
CA ASP A 9 -11.72 -0.10 -2.58
C ASP A 9 -11.56 -0.33 -4.09
N ASN A 10 -10.85 0.57 -4.76
CA ASN A 10 -10.60 0.45 -6.19
C ASN A 10 -9.16 0.81 -6.54
N LYS A 11 -8.74 0.27 -7.70
CA LYS A 11 -7.37 0.43 -8.21
C LYS A 11 -7.00 1.89 -8.43
N ALA A 12 -7.94 2.73 -8.90
CA ALA A 12 -7.63 4.13 -9.19
C ALA A 12 -7.28 4.91 -7.90
N ALA A 13 -8.05 4.72 -6.83
CA ALA A 13 -7.76 5.31 -5.53
C ALA A 13 -6.44 4.77 -4.94
N ALA A 14 -6.21 3.46 -5.02
CA ALA A 14 -4.96 2.87 -4.55
C ALA A 14 -3.72 3.45 -5.25
N PHE A 15 -3.79 3.64 -6.57
CA PHE A 15 -2.68 4.22 -7.33
C PHE A 15 -2.52 5.72 -7.06
N ARG A 16 -3.61 6.49 -6.91
CA ARG A 16 -3.52 7.90 -6.50
C ARG A 16 -2.86 8.07 -5.14
N PHE A 17 -3.25 7.26 -4.15
CA PHE A 17 -2.60 7.25 -2.83
C PHE A 17 -1.11 6.92 -2.96
N LEU A 18 -0.76 5.86 -3.70
CA LEU A 18 0.63 5.44 -3.91
C LEU A 18 1.48 6.47 -4.64
N ASP A 19 0.89 7.21 -5.57
CA ASP A 19 1.58 8.27 -6.32
C ASP A 19 1.72 9.57 -5.50
N ALA A 20 0.89 9.75 -4.47
CA ALA A 20 0.95 10.90 -3.56
C ALA A 20 2.01 10.75 -2.46
N LEU A 21 2.42 9.51 -2.13
CA LEU A 21 3.45 9.26 -1.11
C LEU A 21 4.82 9.81 -1.54
N THR A 22 5.50 10.45 -0.60
CA THR A 22 6.79 11.12 -0.82
C THR A 22 7.94 10.48 -0.05
N HIS A 23 7.65 9.87 1.11
CA HIS A 23 8.65 9.20 1.95
C HIS A 23 8.70 7.69 1.72
N CYS A 24 7.54 7.07 1.48
CA CYS A 24 7.44 5.63 1.27
C CYS A 24 8.00 5.17 -0.09
N VAL A 25 8.62 3.98 -0.12
CA VAL A 25 9.20 3.40 -1.33
C VAL A 25 8.28 2.36 -1.93
N ARG A 26 7.98 2.47 -3.23
CA ARG A 26 7.27 1.41 -3.96
C ARG A 26 8.21 0.22 -4.21
N ALA A 27 8.02 -0.86 -3.45
CA ALA A 27 8.81 -2.08 -3.59
C ALA A 27 8.06 -3.29 -3.02
N VAL A 28 8.25 -4.46 -3.65
CA VAL A 28 7.61 -5.73 -3.23
C VAL A 28 8.32 -6.45 -2.07
N SER A 29 9.45 -5.91 -1.61
CA SER A 29 10.28 -6.47 -0.54
C SER A 29 9.75 -6.12 0.85
N LEU A 30 10.44 -6.57 1.90
CA LEU A 30 10.03 -6.51 3.30
C LEU A 30 11.25 -6.24 4.21
N GLY A 31 11.02 -5.62 5.37
CA GLY A 31 12.01 -5.55 6.46
C GLY A 31 13.22 -4.67 6.16
N PHE A 32 13.07 -3.67 5.29
CA PHE A 32 14.11 -2.70 4.99
C PHE A 32 14.10 -1.54 5.98
N VAL A 33 15.22 -0.80 6.05
CA VAL A 33 15.33 0.40 6.91
C VAL A 33 14.40 1.54 6.46
N ARG A 34 14.04 1.58 5.18
CA ARG A 34 13.01 2.49 4.66
C ARG A 34 11.66 1.80 4.60
N THR A 35 10.60 2.55 4.85
CA THR A 35 9.22 2.12 4.73
C THR A 35 8.90 1.77 3.28
N LEU A 36 8.47 0.53 3.06
CA LEU A 36 8.09 0.03 1.74
C LEU A 36 6.57 -0.09 1.64
N VAL A 37 6.03 0.26 0.49
CA VAL A 37 4.61 0.15 0.17
C VAL A 37 4.40 -0.65 -1.12
N ASP A 38 3.38 -1.49 -1.13
CA ASP A 38 2.96 -2.21 -2.34
C ASP A 38 1.43 -2.38 -2.45
N HIS A 39 0.99 -2.68 -3.67
CA HIS A 39 -0.36 -3.08 -4.05
C HIS A 39 -0.37 -4.60 -4.33
N PRO A 40 -0.79 -5.45 -3.36
CA PRO A 40 -0.65 -6.90 -3.49
C PRO A 40 -1.31 -7.49 -4.73
N ALA A 41 -2.53 -7.03 -5.06
CA ALA A 41 -3.29 -7.56 -6.19
C ALA A 41 -2.64 -7.32 -7.57
N GLN A 42 -1.74 -6.33 -7.70
CA GLN A 42 -1.07 -5.99 -8.96
C GLN A 42 0.40 -6.44 -8.99
N TRP A 43 1.01 -6.68 -7.83
CA TRP A 43 2.43 -7.01 -7.75
C TRP A 43 2.68 -8.35 -7.06
N THR A 44 2.63 -8.42 -5.72
CA THR A 44 3.07 -9.64 -5.00
C THR A 44 2.18 -10.86 -5.21
N HIS A 45 0.91 -10.66 -5.59
CA HIS A 45 -0.07 -11.71 -5.82
C HIS A 45 -0.62 -11.70 -7.26
N SER A 46 0.09 -11.06 -8.21
CA SER A 46 -0.37 -10.89 -9.59
C SER A 46 -0.72 -12.20 -10.30
N ASP A 47 -0.06 -13.29 -9.92
CA ASP A 47 -0.22 -14.60 -10.56
C ASP A 47 -1.44 -15.38 -10.03
N ILE A 48 -2.10 -14.89 -8.98
CA ILE A 48 -3.31 -15.49 -8.42
C ILE A 48 -4.53 -14.92 -9.15
N ALA A 49 -5.45 -15.80 -9.57
CA ALA A 49 -6.67 -15.39 -10.25
C ALA A 49 -7.46 -14.37 -9.41
N PRO A 50 -8.07 -13.32 -10.00
CA PRO A 50 -8.78 -12.29 -9.25
C PRO A 50 -9.89 -12.80 -8.34
N GLY A 51 -10.53 -13.92 -8.71
CA GLY A 51 -11.52 -14.60 -7.87
C GLY A 51 -10.93 -15.12 -6.57
N ASP A 52 -9.75 -15.76 -6.64
CA ASP A 52 -9.07 -16.31 -5.48
C ASP A 52 -8.39 -15.23 -4.63
N GLN A 53 -7.84 -14.18 -5.26
CA GLN A 53 -7.38 -12.98 -4.53
C GLN A 53 -8.48 -12.43 -3.62
N ARG A 54 -9.69 -12.24 -4.16
CA ARG A 54 -10.85 -11.76 -3.38
C ARG A 54 -11.21 -12.70 -2.23
N ARG A 55 -11.13 -14.02 -2.44
CA ARG A 55 -11.39 -15.03 -1.39
C ARG A 55 -10.34 -14.97 -0.27
N MET A 56 -9.12 -14.54 -0.58
CA MET A 56 -8.06 -14.28 0.40
C MET A 56 -8.17 -12.90 1.07
N GLY A 57 -9.18 -12.10 0.74
CA GLY A 57 -9.34 -10.73 1.24
C GLY A 57 -8.46 -9.70 0.52
N ILE A 58 -7.82 -10.07 -0.58
CA ILE A 58 -7.03 -9.16 -1.42
C ILE A 58 -7.97 -8.53 -2.46
N THR A 59 -8.10 -7.22 -2.35
CA THR A 59 -9.01 -6.40 -3.16
C THR A 59 -8.21 -5.39 -3.99
N SER A 60 -8.88 -4.70 -4.92
CA SER A 60 -8.22 -3.69 -5.75
C SER A 60 -7.84 -2.42 -4.98
N GLY A 61 -8.36 -2.21 -3.76
CA GLY A 61 -7.90 -1.16 -2.86
C GLY A 61 -6.94 -1.64 -1.77
N SER A 62 -6.49 -2.90 -1.80
CA SER A 62 -5.57 -3.44 -0.80
C SER A 62 -4.17 -2.88 -0.97
N LEU A 63 -3.57 -2.47 0.14
CA LEU A 63 -2.20 -1.97 0.24
C LEU A 63 -1.47 -2.67 1.39
N ARG A 64 -0.15 -2.80 1.26
CA ARG A 64 0.73 -3.39 2.27
C ARG A 64 1.87 -2.43 2.58
N LEU A 65 2.10 -2.20 3.87
CA LEU A 65 3.22 -1.42 4.39
C LEU A 65 4.19 -2.30 5.18
N SER A 66 5.46 -2.21 4.81
CA SER A 66 6.60 -2.66 5.61
C SER A 66 7.25 -1.44 6.24
N ILE A 67 6.83 -1.10 7.45
CA ILE A 67 7.34 0.04 8.22
C ILE A 67 8.84 -0.13 8.47
N GLY A 68 9.60 0.92 8.11
CA GLY A 68 11.04 1.04 8.33
C GLY A 68 11.37 1.60 9.72
N ILE A 69 12.45 2.38 9.78
CA ILE A 69 12.96 3.00 11.03
C ILE A 69 13.01 4.53 10.93
N GLU A 70 12.18 5.14 10.08
CA GLU A 70 12.02 6.59 10.01
C GLU A 70 11.34 7.17 11.26
N GLU A 71 11.36 8.50 11.40
CA GLU A 71 10.61 9.20 12.44
C GLU A 71 9.10 8.92 12.25
N PRO A 72 8.38 8.43 13.28
CA PRO A 72 6.97 8.07 13.15
C PRO A 72 6.09 9.23 12.68
N GLU A 73 6.36 10.45 13.14
CA GLU A 73 5.61 11.65 12.78
C GLU A 73 5.73 12.00 11.30
N ASP A 74 6.91 11.81 10.69
CA ASP A 74 7.12 12.03 9.26
C ASP A 74 6.33 11.01 8.43
N LEU A 75 6.32 9.75 8.86
CA LEU A 75 5.54 8.69 8.20
C LEU A 75 4.04 8.93 8.32
N ILE A 76 3.56 9.33 9.51
CA ILE A 76 2.14 9.65 9.71
C ILE A 76 1.74 10.84 8.82
N ALA A 77 2.56 11.90 8.77
CA ALA A 77 2.30 13.05 7.92
C ALA A 77 2.27 12.70 6.42
N ASP A 78 3.18 11.83 5.94
CA ASP A 78 3.19 11.34 4.56
C ASP A 78 1.91 10.55 4.24
N LEU A 79 1.48 9.68 5.16
CA LEU A 79 0.26 8.89 4.99
C LEU A 79 -1.00 9.77 5.01
N ASP A 80 -1.10 10.73 5.94
CA ASP A 80 -2.23 11.66 6.04
C ASP A 80 -2.34 12.52 4.77
N GLN A 81 -1.23 13.08 4.31
CA GLN A 81 -1.20 13.87 3.07
C GLN A 81 -1.58 13.02 1.84
N ALA A 82 -1.15 11.76 1.77
CA ALA A 82 -1.52 10.87 0.68
C ALA A 82 -3.00 10.45 0.74
N LEU A 83 -3.58 10.33 1.94
CA LEU A 83 -5.02 10.08 2.14
C LEU A 83 -5.89 11.28 1.74
N ASP A 84 -5.41 12.51 1.88
CA ASP A 84 -6.13 13.71 1.43
C ASP A 84 -6.22 13.83 -0.11
N ALA A 85 -5.40 13.06 -0.85
CA ALA A 85 -5.32 13.10 -2.30
C ALA A 85 -6.29 12.14 -3.03
N ILE A 86 -7.08 11.33 -2.31
CA ILE A 86 -7.89 10.25 -2.90
C ILE A 86 -9.40 10.47 -2.89
#